data_AF-A0A940SPP5-F1
#
_entry.id   AF-A0A940SPP5-F1
#
_cell.length_a   1.000
_cell.length_b   1.000
_cell.length_c   1.000
_cell.angle_alpha   90.00
_cell.angle_beta   90.00
_cell.angle_gamma   90.00
#
_symmetry.space_group_name_H-M   'P 1'
#
loop_
_entity.id
_entity.type
_entity.pdbx_description
1 polymer ?
#
loop_
_entity_poly.entity_id
_entity_poly.type
_entity_poly.pdbx_seq_one_letter_code
_entity_poly.pdbx_strand_id
1 'polypeptide(L)'
;MLRNEIAEQDKWDLTTIFADTAAWDAAYTKAEAAVQALSEVLGSMIGSAEALYTATKTLYDLNEEIERLYTYAHLRFSEDTTSNEARTLMGRVQNLVTVFSGAAAPFDPTLLTLEEAQLVAFFQS
;
A
#
# COMPACT_ATOMS: atom_id res chain seq x y z
N MET A 1 -14.34 11.73 32.41
CA MET A 1 -12.87 11.90 32.47
C MET A 1 -12.41 12.28 31.07
N LEU A 2 -11.73 13.41 30.92
CA LEU A 2 -11.23 13.90 29.62
C LEU A 2 -9.92 13.18 29.29
N ARG A 3 -9.81 12.66 28.06
CA ARG A 3 -8.68 11.90 27.53
C ARG A 3 -7.47 12.82 27.21
N ASN A 4 -7.11 13.72 28.11
CA ASN A 4 -5.95 14.61 27.96
C ASN A 4 -4.79 14.27 28.92
N GLU A 5 -4.85 13.14 29.61
CA GLU A 5 -3.87 12.73 30.63
C GLU A 5 -3.24 11.36 30.34
N ILE A 6 -3.06 10.99 29.06
CA ILE A 6 -2.21 9.85 28.71
C ILE A 6 -0.78 10.40 28.59
N ALA A 7 0.13 9.91 29.45
CA ALA A 7 1.54 10.27 29.41
C ALA A 7 2.11 9.96 28.02
N GLU A 8 3.00 10.81 27.49
CA GLU A 8 3.59 10.62 26.15
C GLU A 8 4.27 9.25 25.99
N GLN A 9 4.78 8.68 27.08
CA GLN A 9 5.38 7.34 27.15
C GLN A 9 4.39 6.18 26.89
N ASP A 10 3.09 6.43 26.96
CA ASP A 10 2.04 5.43 26.72
C ASP A 10 1.40 5.59 25.32
N LYS A 11 1.91 6.52 24.50
CA LYS A 11 1.52 6.71 23.09
C LYS A 11 2.46 5.94 22.17
N TRP A 12 1.98 5.58 20.98
CA TRP A 12 2.83 4.94 19.98
C TRP A 12 3.85 5.96 19.45
N ASP A 13 5.12 5.58 19.36
CA ASP A 13 6.10 6.42 18.65
C ASP A 13 5.94 6.26 17.13
N LEU A 14 5.03 7.06 16.58
CA LEU A 14 4.69 7.05 15.17
C LEU A 14 5.78 7.64 14.27
N THR A 15 6.77 8.34 14.84
CA THR A 15 7.92 8.88 14.10
C THR A 15 8.75 7.78 13.45
N THR A 16 8.67 6.56 14.00
CA THR A 16 9.27 5.34 13.44
C THR A 16 8.65 4.90 12.11
N ILE A 17 7.43 5.35 11.80
CA ILE A 17 6.71 5.05 10.54
C ILE A 17 6.78 6.25 9.60
N PHE A 18 6.35 7.42 10.09
CA PHE A 18 6.46 8.72 9.41
C PHE A 18 6.76 9.82 10.44
N ALA A 19 7.71 10.71 10.12
CA ALA A 19 8.13 11.78 11.02
C ALA A 19 6.96 12.72 11.40
N ASP A 20 6.08 13.02 10.45
CA ASP A 20 4.91 13.87 10.63
C ASP A 20 3.84 13.58 9.55
N THR A 21 2.71 14.29 9.64
CA THR A 21 1.61 14.20 8.66
C THR A 21 2.04 14.65 7.26
N ALA A 22 3.03 15.54 7.11
CA ALA A 22 3.50 15.98 5.79
C ALA A 22 4.31 14.89 5.08
N ALA A 23 5.14 14.15 5.82
CA ALA A 23 5.84 12.97 5.31
C ALA A 23 4.85 11.88 4.91
N TRP A 24 3.79 11.68 5.70
CA TRP A 24 2.71 10.76 5.35
C TRP A 24 1.97 11.21 4.08
N ASP A 25 1.67 12.50 3.93
CA ASP A 25 0.99 13.04 2.74
C ASP A 25 1.82 12.86 1.48
N ALA A 26 3.13 13.12 1.54
CA ALA A 26 4.03 12.90 0.42
C ALA A 26 4.08 11.42 -0.01
N ALA A 27 4.14 10.50 0.97
CA ALA A 27 4.09 9.07 0.72
C ALA A 27 2.73 8.63 0.15
N TYR A 28 1.63 9.18 0.66
CA TYR A 28 0.29 8.92 0.13
C TYR A 28 0.18 9.34 -1.33
N THR A 29 0.62 10.55 -1.70
CA THR A 29 0.56 11.03 -3.08
C THR A 29 1.39 10.15 -4.03
N LYS A 30 2.57 9.69 -3.58
CA LYS A 30 3.39 8.76 -4.35
C LYS A 30 2.67 7.42 -4.55
N ALA A 31 2.11 6.85 -3.48
CA ALA A 31 1.39 5.58 -3.53
C ALA A 31 0.14 5.69 -4.41
N GLU A 32 -0.61 6.78 -4.33
CA GLU A 32 -1.80 7.03 -5.17
C GLU A 32 -1.45 7.05 -6.66
N ALA A 33 -0.37 7.73 -7.04
CA ALA A 33 0.12 7.73 -8.42
C ALA A 33 0.58 6.34 -8.87
N ALA A 34 1.27 5.59 -8.00
CA ALA A 34 1.72 4.23 -8.29
C ALA A 34 0.54 3.25 -8.46
N VAL A 35 -0.49 3.36 -7.63
CA VAL A 35 -1.74 2.56 -7.75
C VAL A 35 -2.41 2.81 -9.10
N GLN A 36 -2.46 4.06 -9.57
CA GLN A 36 -3.06 4.39 -10.87
C GLN A 36 -2.28 3.77 -12.05
N ALA A 37 -0.96 3.65 -11.93
CA ALA A 37 -0.10 3.03 -12.95
C ALA A 37 -0.06 1.49 -12.88
N LEU A 38 -0.47 0.89 -11.75
CA LEU A 38 -0.32 -0.54 -11.49
C LEU A 38 -0.99 -1.41 -12.56
N SER A 39 -2.20 -1.06 -13.00
CA SER A 39 -2.93 -1.85 -14.00
C SER A 39 -2.18 -1.97 -15.34
N GLU A 40 -1.43 -0.94 -15.75
CA GLU A 40 -0.61 -0.97 -16.97
C GLU A 40 0.59 -1.91 -16.80
N VAL A 41 1.25 -1.86 -15.65
CA VAL A 41 2.35 -2.75 -15.30
C VAL A 41 1.88 -4.21 -15.31
N LEU A 42 0.73 -4.49 -14.69
CA LEU A 42 0.16 -5.85 -14.67
C LEU A 42 -0.30 -6.31 -16.06
N GLY A 43 -0.79 -5.41 -16.91
CA GLY A 43 -1.21 -5.74 -18.27
C GLY A 43 -0.08 -6.24 -19.18
N SER A 44 1.17 -5.94 -18.86
CA SER A 44 2.35 -6.37 -19.62
C SER A 44 3.17 -7.46 -18.94
N MET A 45 2.74 -7.95 -17.76
CA MET A 45 3.59 -8.73 -16.87
C MET A 45 4.01 -10.11 -17.40
N ILE A 46 3.28 -10.67 -18.37
CA ILE A 46 3.59 -11.99 -18.95
C ILE A 46 4.44 -11.90 -20.23
N GLY A 47 4.93 -10.71 -20.60
CA GLY A 47 5.74 -10.51 -21.81
C GLY A 47 7.15 -11.11 -21.73
N SER A 48 7.71 -11.25 -20.52
CA SER A 48 9.03 -11.83 -20.26
C SER A 48 9.21 -12.15 -18.76
N ALA A 49 10.28 -12.88 -18.42
CA ALA A 49 10.67 -13.10 -17.03
C ALA A 49 10.94 -11.78 -16.27
N GLU A 50 11.60 -10.82 -16.93
CA GLU A 50 11.88 -9.51 -16.37
C GLU A 50 10.60 -8.69 -16.15
N ALA A 51 9.63 -8.77 -17.07
CA ALA A 51 8.34 -8.12 -16.92
C ALA A 51 7.55 -8.72 -15.75
N LEU A 52 7.56 -10.05 -15.61
CA LEU A 52 6.89 -10.74 -14.51
C LEU A 52 7.51 -10.37 -13.16
N TYR A 53 8.84 -10.37 -13.09
CA TYR A 53 9.56 -9.93 -11.89
C TYR A 53 9.24 -8.48 -11.54
N THR A 54 9.31 -7.57 -12.52
CA THR A 54 9.04 -6.14 -12.33
C THR A 54 7.62 -5.90 -11.84
N ALA A 55 6.63 -6.57 -12.44
CA ALA A 55 5.24 -6.46 -12.03
C ALA A 55 5.00 -7.00 -10.63
N THR A 56 5.52 -8.19 -10.33
CA THR A 56 5.41 -8.82 -9.01
C THR A 56 6.05 -7.95 -7.94
N LYS A 57 7.27 -7.46 -8.20
CA LYS A 57 7.98 -6.56 -7.29
C LYS A 57 7.21 -5.26 -7.07
N THR A 58 6.74 -4.63 -8.15
CA THR A 58 5.97 -3.37 -8.06
C THR A 58 4.70 -3.56 -7.23
N LEU A 59 3.98 -4.66 -7.43
CA LEU A 59 2.78 -4.98 -6.66
C LEU A 59 3.07 -5.11 -5.16
N TYR A 60 4.10 -5.87 -4.78
CA TYR A 60 4.44 -6.10 -3.37
C TYR A 60 5.06 -4.87 -2.70
N ASP A 61 5.97 -4.17 -3.36
CA ASP A 61 6.57 -2.93 -2.85
C ASP A 61 5.45 -1.89 -2.58
N LEU A 62 4.49 -1.76 -3.50
CA LEU A 62 3.36 -0.85 -3.33
C LEU A 62 2.41 -1.29 -2.21
N ASN A 63 2.15 -2.59 -2.07
CA ASN A 63 1.38 -3.12 -0.95
C ASN A 63 2.03 -2.76 0.40
N GLU A 64 3.35 -2.93 0.53
CA GLU A 64 4.10 -2.57 1.74
C GLU A 64 4.01 -1.05 2.03
N GLU A 65 4.13 -0.19 1.01
CA GLU A 65 3.96 1.26 1.17
C GLU A 65 2.55 1.62 1.68
N ILE A 66 1.50 0.98 1.13
CA ILE A 66 0.10 1.19 1.54
C ILE A 66 -0.15 0.67 2.96
N GLU A 67 0.42 -0.48 3.34
CA GLU A 67 0.34 -1.01 4.69
C GLU A 67 0.95 -0.04 5.71
N ARG A 68 2.11 0.54 5.42
CA ARG A 68 2.73 1.57 6.27
C ARG A 68 1.86 2.81 6.42
N LEU A 69 1.27 3.30 5.33
CA LEU A 69 0.30 4.41 5.36
C LEU A 69 -0.90 4.07 6.25
N TYR A 70 -1.41 2.83 6.13
CA TYR A 70 -2.55 2.35 6.89
C TYR A 70 -2.23 2.27 8.38
N THR A 71 -1.11 1.67 8.75
CA THR A 71 -0.68 1.53 10.14
C THR A 71 -0.56 2.89 10.82
N TYR A 72 0.06 3.88 10.15
CA TYR A 72 0.13 5.24 10.70
C TYR A 72 -1.26 5.84 10.94
N ALA A 73 -2.14 5.82 9.93
CA ALA A 73 -3.48 6.39 10.03
C ALA A 73 -4.33 5.68 11.10
N HIS A 74 -4.25 4.35 11.17
CA HIS A 74 -4.95 3.53 12.15
C HIS A 74 -4.48 3.82 13.58
N LEU A 75 -3.18 3.91 13.82
CA LEU A 75 -2.65 4.23 15.15
C LEU A 75 -3.07 5.64 15.59
N ARG A 76 -2.98 6.64 14.70
CA ARG A 76 -3.49 8.01 14.95
C ARG A 76 -4.99 8.01 15.30
N PHE A 77 -5.77 7.18 14.60
CA PHE A 77 -7.20 7.05 14.88
C PHE A 77 -7.48 6.34 16.22
N SER A 78 -6.66 5.36 16.60
CA SER A 78 -6.78 4.65 17.88
C SER A 78 -6.43 5.53 19.09
N GLU A 79 -5.51 6.48 18.92
CA GLU A 79 -5.10 7.46 19.93
C GLU A 79 -6.24 8.41 20.30
N ASP A 80 -6.97 8.91 19.30
CA ASP A 80 -8.18 9.71 19.50
C ASP A 80 -9.18 9.52 18.36
N THR A 81 -10.19 8.69 18.60
CA THR A 81 -11.26 8.39 17.64
C THR A 81 -12.20 9.58 17.40
N THR A 82 -12.10 10.66 18.19
CA THR A 82 -12.87 11.90 18.01
C THR A 82 -12.14 12.92 17.13
N SER A 83 -10.85 12.71 16.83
CA SER A 83 -10.05 13.57 15.97
C SER A 83 -10.54 13.53 14.53
N ASN A 84 -10.88 14.70 13.99
CA ASN A 84 -11.27 14.84 12.59
C ASN A 84 -10.10 14.55 11.64
N GLU A 85 -8.88 14.97 12.00
CA GLU A 85 -7.67 14.71 11.22
C GLU A 85 -7.43 13.20 11.08
N ALA A 86 -7.48 12.46 12.18
CA ALA A 86 -7.26 11.01 12.17
C ALA A 86 -8.32 10.27 11.35
N ARG A 87 -9.59 10.70 11.41
CA ARG A 87 -10.66 10.18 10.56
C ARG A 87 -10.40 10.45 9.08
N THR A 88 -9.91 11.63 8.73
CA THR A 88 -9.54 11.98 7.34
C THR A 88 -8.41 11.10 6.83
N LEU A 89 -7.34 10.92 7.61
CA LEU A 89 -6.23 10.02 7.24
C LEU A 89 -6.72 8.59 7.01
N MET A 90 -7.55 8.10 7.93
CA MET A 90 -8.13 6.75 7.84
C MET A 90 -9.01 6.58 6.61
N GLY A 91 -9.87 7.56 6.31
CA GLY A 91 -10.73 7.51 5.12
C GLY A 91 -9.93 7.52 3.82
N ARG A 92 -8.86 8.32 3.75
CA ARG A 92 -7.96 8.39 2.59
C ARG A 92 -7.28 7.04 2.33
N VAL A 93 -6.68 6.43 3.35
CA VAL A 93 -5.99 5.15 3.15
C VAL A 93 -6.95 3.99 2.87
N GLN A 94 -8.16 3.98 3.44
CA GLN A 94 -9.19 3.00 3.09
C GLN A 94 -9.60 3.10 1.61
N ASN A 95 -9.74 4.32 1.09
CA ASN A 95 -9.98 4.53 -0.33
C ASN A 95 -8.80 4.02 -1.17
N LEU A 96 -7.57 4.36 -0.79
CA LEU A 96 -6.36 3.89 -1.48
C LEU A 96 -6.27 2.35 -1.53
N VAL A 97 -6.54 1.66 -0.42
CA VAL A 97 -6.61 0.19 -0.37
C VAL A 97 -7.67 -0.37 -1.31
N THR A 98 -8.83 0.29 -1.39
CA THR A 98 -9.92 -0.12 -2.31
C THR A 98 -9.48 0.01 -3.77
N VAL A 99 -8.88 1.14 -4.14
CA VAL A 99 -8.40 1.38 -5.50
C VAL A 99 -7.26 0.41 -5.84
N PHE A 100 -6.32 0.20 -4.92
CA PHE A 100 -5.23 -0.77 -5.07
C PHE A 100 -5.75 -2.18 -5.29
N SER A 101 -6.72 -2.64 -4.49
CA SER A 101 -7.32 -3.97 -4.63
C SER A 101 -7.96 -4.15 -6.01
N GLY A 102 -8.62 -3.11 -6.53
CA GLY A 102 -9.17 -3.11 -7.89
C GLY A 102 -8.10 -3.16 -8.98
N ALA A 103 -7.02 -2.36 -8.83
CA ALA A 103 -5.91 -2.33 -9.77
C ALA A 103 -5.08 -3.62 -9.76
N ALA A 104 -4.97 -4.29 -8.61
CA ALA A 104 -4.24 -5.54 -8.42
C ALA A 104 -5.04 -6.79 -8.85
N ALA A 105 -6.38 -6.69 -8.95
CA ALA A 105 -7.26 -7.81 -9.27
C ALA A 105 -6.88 -8.63 -10.52
N PRO A 106 -6.27 -8.05 -11.59
CA PRO A 106 -5.81 -8.81 -12.74
C PRO A 106 -4.59 -9.70 -12.49
N PHE A 107 -3.83 -9.51 -11.40
CA PHE A 107 -2.57 -10.21 -11.16
C PHE A 107 -2.72 -11.73 -11.22
N ASP A 108 -3.49 -12.32 -10.30
CA ASP A 108 -3.72 -13.76 -10.24
C ASP A 108 -4.32 -14.34 -11.54
N PRO A 109 -5.43 -13.80 -12.11
CA PRO A 109 -6.00 -14.37 -13.32
C PRO A 109 -5.07 -14.28 -14.52
N THR A 110 -4.29 -13.20 -14.67
CA THR A 110 -3.32 -13.07 -15.76
C THR A 110 -2.15 -14.06 -15.57
N LEU A 111 -1.66 -14.26 -14.34
CA LEU A 111 -0.64 -15.26 -14.06
C LEU A 111 -1.11 -16.68 -14.42
N LEU A 112 -2.37 -17.00 -14.09
CA LEU A 112 -2.99 -18.29 -14.40
C LEU A 112 -3.24 -18.54 -15.88
N THR A 113 -3.05 -17.55 -16.76
CA THR A 113 -3.09 -17.75 -18.22
C THR A 113 -1.81 -18.33 -18.82
N LEU A 114 -0.70 -18.28 -18.08
CA LEU A 114 0.57 -18.84 -18.54
C LEU A 114 0.49 -20.37 -18.57
N GLU A 115 1.03 -20.96 -19.64
CA GLU A 115 1.31 -22.39 -19.65
C GLU A 115 2.45 -22.70 -18.67
N GLU A 116 2.42 -23.88 -18.04
CA GLU A 116 3.45 -24.31 -17.09
C GLU A 116 4.86 -24.24 -17.71
N ALA A 117 5.00 -24.60 -18.98
CA ALA A 117 6.28 -24.53 -19.69
C ALA A 117 6.82 -23.10 -19.82
N GLN A 118 5.94 -22.11 -20.05
CA GLN A 118 6.33 -20.69 -20.12
C GLN A 118 6.75 -20.17 -18.75
N LEU A 119 5.99 -20.52 -17.71
CA LEU A 119 6.30 -20.14 -16.33
C LEU A 119 7.66 -20.71 -15.90
N VAL A 120 7.90 -22.01 -16.16
CA VAL A 120 9.19 -22.65 -15.86
C VAL A 120 10.35 -21.97 -16.59
N ALA A 121 10.16 -21.60 -17.86
CA ALA A 121 11.17 -20.87 -18.63
C ALA A 121 11.53 -19.52 -17.98
N PHE A 122 10.56 -18.80 -17.41
CA PHE A 122 10.82 -17.54 -16.71
C PHE A 122 11.64 -17.71 -15.42
N PHE A 123 11.58 -18.86 -14.76
CA PHE A 123 12.39 -19.14 -13.56
C PHE A 123 13.80 -19.67 -13.87
N GLN A 124 14.09 -19.99 -15.13
CA GLN A 124 15.38 -20.54 -15.56
C GLN A 124 16.30 -19.50 -16.24
N SER A 125 15.75 -18.34 -16.58
CA SER A 125 16.48 -17.18 -17.11
C SER A 125 17.10 -16.35 -16.00
#